data_AF-A0A182TKH6-F1
#
_entry.id   AF-A0A182TKH6-F1
#
_cell.length_a   1.000
_cell.length_b   1.000
_cell.length_c   1.000
_cell.angle_alpha   90.00
_cell.angle_beta   90.00
_cell.angle_gamma   90.00
#
_symmetry.space_group_name_H-M   'P 1'
#
loop_
_entity.id
_entity.type
_entity.pdbx_description
1 polymer ?
#
loop_
_entity_poly.entity_id
_entity_poly.type
_entity_poly.pdbx_seq_one_letter_code
_entity_poly.pdbx_strand_id
1 'polypeptide(L)'
;TTTTTTTNPAVIANSNNAAAAVSASIRLALPVIDEYGPQLLHAYEKWRQHSRYLDECTEQTGVLRKNPLHWTTDEISCYVERLPGCEEYAKKIRQEELTGRSFLSLSQSDLIDYLGVKIGPAIKMYNRIIRLRQLVTTKFMQL
;
A
#
# COMPACT_ATOMS: atom_id res chain seq x y z
N THR A 1 36.14 37.22 -0.81
CA THR A 1 36.00 36.16 0.21
C THR A 1 35.02 35.15 -0.35
N THR A 2 35.52 34.04 -0.91
CA THR A 2 34.69 33.05 -1.61
C THR A 2 34.36 31.93 -0.62
N THR A 3 33.13 31.91 -0.10
CA THR A 3 32.65 30.87 0.81
C THR A 3 32.20 29.66 0.00
N THR A 4 33.09 28.67 -0.11
CA THR A 4 32.77 27.32 -0.60
C THR A 4 31.96 26.57 0.46
N THR A 5 30.67 26.39 0.23
CA THR A 5 29.80 25.52 1.04
C THR A 5 30.11 24.07 0.71
N THR A 6 31.04 23.46 1.45
CA THR A 6 31.30 22.02 1.43
C THR A 6 30.04 21.28 1.88
N THR A 7 29.22 20.84 0.93
CA THR A 7 28.03 20.02 1.22
C THR A 7 28.46 18.56 1.25
N ASN A 8 28.30 17.90 2.40
CA ASN A 8 28.74 16.53 2.63
C ASN A 8 28.05 15.54 1.64
N PRO A 9 28.81 14.66 0.94
CA PRO A 9 28.25 13.71 -0.04
C PRO A 9 27.17 12.78 0.53
N ALA A 10 27.25 12.46 1.82
CA ALA A 10 26.26 11.64 2.52
C ALA A 10 24.87 12.29 2.59
N VAL A 11 24.79 13.63 2.69
CA VAL A 11 23.52 14.37 2.73
C VAL A 11 22.83 14.37 1.37
N ILE A 12 23.62 14.46 0.29
CA ILE A 12 23.14 14.41 -1.10
C ILE A 12 22.63 13.00 -1.44
N ALA A 13 23.38 11.96 -1.05
CA ALA A 13 22.96 10.57 -1.24
C ALA A 13 21.65 10.23 -0.51
N ASN A 14 21.48 10.71 0.73
CA ASN A 14 20.27 10.48 1.51
C ASN A 14 19.05 11.22 0.94
N SER A 15 19.27 12.43 0.39
CA SER A 15 18.23 13.22 -0.27
C SER A 15 17.76 12.58 -1.58
N ASN A 16 18.68 12.04 -2.37
CA ASN A 16 18.37 11.34 -3.62
C ASN A 16 17.56 10.06 -3.38
N ASN A 17 17.89 9.30 -2.33
CA ASN A 17 17.16 8.08 -1.98
C ASN A 17 15.73 8.40 -1.49
N ALA A 18 15.58 9.43 -0.65
CA ALA A 18 14.27 9.88 -0.18
C ALA A 18 13.36 10.35 -1.33
N ALA A 19 13.89 11.14 -2.27
CA ALA A 19 13.13 11.59 -3.44
C ALA A 19 12.70 10.42 -4.35
N ALA A 20 13.58 9.44 -4.56
CA ALA A 20 13.25 8.23 -5.34
C ALA A 20 12.16 7.38 -4.67
N ALA A 21 12.24 7.20 -3.34
CA ALA A 21 11.23 6.46 -2.58
C ALA A 21 9.85 7.15 -2.59
N VAL A 22 9.82 8.49 -2.51
CA VAL A 22 8.59 9.29 -2.66
C VAL A 22 8.00 9.09 -4.06
N SER A 23 8.82 9.18 -5.11
CA SER A 23 8.39 8.96 -6.50
C SER A 23 7.81 7.55 -6.70
N ALA A 24 8.47 6.51 -6.18
CA ALA A 24 7.97 5.14 -6.24
C ALA A 24 6.63 4.96 -5.50
N SER A 25 6.49 5.57 -4.32
CA SER A 25 5.25 5.51 -3.53
C SER A 25 4.07 6.16 -4.26
N ILE A 26 4.31 7.32 -4.87
CA ILE A 26 3.33 8.02 -5.72
C ILE A 26 2.96 7.16 -6.93
N ARG A 27 3.95 6.58 -7.62
CA ARG A 27 3.71 5.72 -8.79
C ARG A 27 2.86 4.50 -8.47
N LEU A 28 3.08 3.85 -7.32
CA LEU A 28 2.28 2.72 -6.88
C LEU A 28 0.82 3.09 -6.56
N ALA A 29 0.58 4.32 -6.12
CA ALA A 29 -0.74 4.82 -5.78
C ALA A 29 -1.50 5.47 -6.95
N LEU A 30 -0.83 5.71 -8.09
CA LEU A 30 -1.42 6.31 -9.29
C LEU A 30 -2.81 5.77 -9.65
N PRO A 31 -3.07 4.45 -9.66
CA PRO A 31 -4.37 3.90 -10.03
C PRO A 31 -5.54 4.31 -9.11
N VAL A 32 -5.26 4.94 -7.97
CA VAL A 32 -6.27 5.34 -6.97
C VAL A 32 -6.40 6.86 -6.86
N ILE A 33 -5.38 7.60 -7.29
CA ILE A 33 -5.28 9.05 -7.04
C ILE A 33 -5.48 9.89 -8.30
N ASP A 34 -5.81 9.28 -9.44
CA ASP A 34 -6.00 9.95 -10.73
C ASP A 34 -7.14 10.99 -10.69
N GLU A 35 -8.17 10.78 -9.86
CA GLU A 35 -9.28 11.71 -9.67
C GLU A 35 -8.94 12.98 -8.85
N TYR A 36 -7.79 13.03 -8.18
CA TYR A 36 -7.50 14.09 -7.20
C TYR A 36 -6.86 15.38 -7.77
N GLY A 37 -6.79 15.53 -9.10
CA GLY A 37 -6.42 16.77 -9.81
C GLY A 37 -4.95 16.89 -10.26
N PRO A 38 -4.52 18.08 -10.76
CA PRO A 38 -3.25 18.24 -11.49
C PRO A 38 -1.98 18.18 -10.63
N GLN A 39 -2.10 18.21 -9.28
CA GLN A 39 -0.97 18.19 -8.36
C GLN A 39 -0.80 16.80 -7.75
N LEU A 40 -0.01 15.96 -8.40
CA LEU A 40 0.13 14.54 -8.07
C LEU A 40 0.63 14.26 -6.64
N LEU A 41 1.61 15.03 -6.14
CA LEU A 41 2.11 14.87 -4.77
C LEU A 41 1.03 15.20 -3.73
N HIS A 42 0.32 16.30 -3.94
CA HIS A 42 -0.75 16.74 -3.04
C HIS A 42 -1.96 15.77 -3.07
N ALA A 43 -2.31 15.26 -4.26
CA ALA A 43 -3.29 14.19 -4.44
C ALA A 43 -2.92 12.93 -3.64
N TYR A 44 -1.66 12.51 -3.74
CA TYR A 44 -1.14 11.38 -2.97
C TYR A 44 -1.20 11.61 -1.46
N GLU A 45 -0.85 12.80 -0.97
CA GLU A 45 -0.94 13.15 0.45
C GLU A 45 -2.38 13.11 0.95
N LYS A 46 -3.34 13.64 0.18
CA LYS A 46 -4.77 13.56 0.50
C LYS A 46 -5.24 12.11 0.58
N TRP A 47 -4.92 11.28 -0.42
CA TRP A 47 -5.26 9.85 -0.37
C TRP A 47 -4.67 9.16 0.86
N ARG A 48 -3.41 9.44 1.18
CA ARG A 48 -2.74 8.87 2.36
C ARG A 48 -3.41 9.31 3.66
N GLN A 49 -3.77 10.59 3.78
CA GLN A 49 -4.49 11.13 4.93
C GLN A 49 -5.87 10.47 5.07
N HIS A 50 -6.63 10.39 3.99
CA HIS A 50 -7.96 9.79 3.99
C HIS A 50 -7.93 8.27 4.23
N SER A 51 -6.86 7.58 3.84
CA SER A 51 -6.72 6.13 4.06
C SER A 51 -6.28 5.76 5.48
N ARG A 52 -5.91 6.74 6.31
CA ARG A 52 -5.32 6.51 7.64
C ARG A 52 -6.24 5.75 8.59
N TYR A 53 -7.55 5.94 8.52
CA TYR A 53 -8.49 5.20 9.38
C TYR A 53 -8.41 3.68 9.12
N LEU A 54 -8.02 3.25 7.90
CA LEU A 54 -7.82 1.84 7.58
C LEU A 54 -6.48 1.29 8.11
N ASP A 55 -5.48 2.15 8.31
CA ASP A 55 -4.22 1.76 8.97
C ASP A 55 -4.53 1.33 10.41
N GLU A 56 -5.34 2.11 11.14
CA GLU A 56 -5.72 1.80 12.52
C GLU A 56 -6.36 0.42 12.61
N CYS A 57 -7.30 0.07 11.72
CA CYS A 57 -7.93 -1.26 11.71
C CYS A 57 -6.95 -2.42 11.46
N THR A 58 -5.80 -2.18 10.81
CA THR A 58 -4.92 -3.26 10.32
C THR A 58 -3.55 -3.34 11.01
N GLU A 59 -3.09 -2.25 11.63
CA GLU A 59 -1.74 -2.13 12.23
C GLU A 59 -1.61 -2.78 13.62
N GLN A 60 -2.70 -2.96 14.36
CA GLN A 60 -2.70 -3.49 15.73
C GLN A 60 -2.28 -4.97 15.86
N THR A 61 -2.02 -5.61 14.74
CA THR A 61 -2.01 -7.07 14.59
C THR A 61 -0.60 -7.65 14.54
N GLY A 62 0.41 -6.78 14.39
CA GLY A 62 1.80 -7.17 14.21
C GLY A 62 2.12 -7.84 12.87
N VAL A 63 1.12 -8.23 12.07
CA VAL A 63 1.29 -8.95 10.79
C VAL A 63 2.12 -8.12 9.79
N LEU A 64 2.02 -6.78 9.83
CA LEU A 64 2.82 -5.84 9.04
C LEU A 64 4.31 -5.79 9.42
N ARG A 65 4.74 -6.55 10.45
CA ARG A 65 6.17 -6.78 10.74
C ARG A 65 6.78 -7.80 9.79
N LYS A 66 5.97 -8.71 9.22
CA LYS A 66 6.38 -9.67 8.19
C LYS A 66 6.20 -9.06 6.81
N ASN A 67 7.08 -9.40 5.87
CA ASN A 67 6.97 -8.99 4.47
C ASN A 67 5.65 -9.50 3.87
N PRO A 68 4.75 -8.62 3.40
CA PRO A 68 3.47 -9.00 2.79
C PRO A 68 3.57 -9.98 1.62
N LEU A 69 4.71 -10.02 0.90
CA LEU A 69 4.94 -11.01 -0.17
C LEU A 69 4.95 -12.45 0.33
N HIS A 70 5.21 -12.67 1.61
CA HIS A 70 5.29 -13.99 2.24
C HIS A 70 4.10 -14.29 3.15
N TRP A 71 3.02 -13.51 3.03
CA TRP A 71 1.81 -13.78 3.80
C TRP A 71 1.13 -15.07 3.35
N THR A 72 0.66 -15.84 4.33
CA THR A 72 -0.17 -17.02 4.11
C THR A 72 -1.62 -16.61 3.84
N THR A 73 -2.41 -17.55 3.34
CA THR A 73 -3.85 -17.38 3.12
C THR A 73 -4.56 -16.95 4.41
N ASP A 74 -4.20 -17.53 5.56
CA ASP A 74 -4.77 -17.15 6.86
C ASP A 74 -4.36 -15.75 7.30
N GLU A 75 -3.09 -15.36 7.09
CA GLU A 75 -2.64 -14.00 7.41
C GLU A 75 -3.39 -12.96 6.58
N ILE A 76 -3.61 -13.21 5.29
CA ILE A 76 -4.41 -12.33 4.42
C ILE A 76 -5.87 -12.32 4.85
N SER A 77 -6.45 -13.48 5.14
CA SER A 77 -7.84 -13.58 5.56
C SER A 77 -8.09 -12.78 6.85
N CYS A 78 -7.24 -12.95 7.86
CA CYS A 78 -7.30 -12.20 9.12
C CYS A 78 -7.02 -10.69 8.93
N TYR A 79 -6.26 -10.34 7.89
CA TYR A 79 -6.02 -8.94 7.54
C TYR A 79 -7.27 -8.29 6.93
N VAL A 80 -7.91 -8.98 5.98
CA VAL A 80 -9.13 -8.50 5.30
C VAL A 80 -10.32 -8.45 6.24
N GLU A 81 -10.45 -9.42 7.14
CA GLU A 81 -11.53 -9.48 8.13
C GLU A 81 -11.57 -8.25 9.05
N ARG A 82 -10.43 -7.60 9.26
CA ARG A 82 -10.36 -6.39 10.10
C ARG A 82 -10.75 -5.11 9.38
N LEU A 83 -10.88 -5.15 8.05
CA LEU A 83 -11.32 -3.98 7.31
C LEU A 83 -12.83 -3.79 7.50
N PRO A 84 -13.29 -2.58 7.82
CA PRO A 84 -14.69 -2.34 8.16
C PRO A 84 -15.60 -2.63 6.97
N GLY A 85 -16.50 -3.61 7.14
CA GLY A 85 -17.42 -4.06 6.10
C GLY A 85 -16.78 -5.00 5.07
N CYS A 86 -15.67 -5.66 5.43
CA CYS A 86 -14.98 -6.65 4.59
C CYS A 86 -14.91 -8.05 5.22
N GLU A 87 -15.53 -8.27 6.38
CA GLU A 87 -15.50 -9.49 7.19
C GLU A 87 -15.93 -10.72 6.35
N GLU A 88 -16.98 -10.55 5.55
CA GLU A 88 -17.56 -11.60 4.72
C GLU A 88 -16.60 -12.14 3.64
N TYR A 89 -15.62 -11.34 3.20
CA TYR A 89 -14.68 -11.74 2.14
C TYR A 89 -13.51 -12.56 2.67
N ALA A 90 -13.29 -12.60 3.97
CA ALA A 90 -12.23 -13.40 4.61
C ALA A 90 -12.37 -14.89 4.24
N LYS A 91 -13.60 -15.42 4.27
CA LYS A 91 -13.88 -16.79 3.84
C LYS A 91 -13.52 -17.03 2.37
N LYS A 92 -13.82 -16.07 1.49
CA LYS A 92 -13.54 -16.19 0.07
C LYS A 92 -12.04 -16.18 -0.22
N ILE A 93 -11.27 -15.38 0.50
CA ILE A 93 -9.80 -15.42 0.43
C ILE A 93 -9.25 -16.81 0.76
N ARG A 94 -9.81 -17.50 1.77
CA ARG A 94 -9.43 -18.87 2.09
C ARG A 94 -9.82 -19.87 1.01
N GLN A 95 -11.01 -19.73 0.44
CA GLN A 95 -11.51 -20.61 -0.63
C GLN A 95 -10.70 -20.52 -1.92
N GLU A 96 -10.28 -19.32 -2.29
CA GLU A 96 -9.47 -19.05 -3.48
C GLU A 96 -7.97 -19.26 -3.22
N GLU A 97 -7.59 -19.69 -2.01
CA GLU A 97 -6.21 -19.98 -1.60
C GLU A 97 -5.22 -18.83 -1.89
N LEU A 98 -5.66 -17.57 -1.72
CA LEU A 98 -4.84 -16.42 -2.09
C LEU A 98 -3.60 -16.34 -1.21
N THR A 99 -2.43 -16.31 -1.87
CA THR A 99 -1.14 -16.08 -1.22
C THR A 99 -0.76 -14.60 -1.21
N GLY A 100 0.22 -14.20 -0.39
CA GLY A 100 0.72 -12.83 -0.32
C GLY A 100 1.03 -12.22 -1.69
N ARG A 101 1.70 -12.97 -2.58
CA ARG A 101 2.01 -12.53 -3.94
C ARG A 101 0.76 -12.32 -4.79
N SER A 102 -0.15 -13.29 -4.80
CA SER A 102 -1.39 -13.22 -5.57
C SER A 102 -2.29 -12.09 -5.08
N PHE A 103 -2.43 -11.94 -3.77
CA PHE A 103 -3.23 -10.85 -3.17
C PHE A 103 -2.67 -9.48 -3.53
N LEU A 104 -1.33 -9.33 -3.48
CA LEU A 104 -0.67 -8.09 -3.86
C LEU A 104 -0.67 -7.84 -5.36
N SER A 105 -1.01 -8.79 -6.23
CA SER A 105 -1.14 -8.54 -7.67
C SER A 105 -2.55 -8.10 -8.09
N LEU A 106 -3.56 -8.26 -7.23
CA LEU A 106 -4.94 -7.93 -7.57
C LEU A 106 -5.13 -6.45 -7.90
N SER A 107 -5.83 -6.19 -8.99
CA SER A 107 -6.40 -4.90 -9.34
C SER A 107 -7.75 -4.69 -8.62
N GLN A 108 -8.28 -3.48 -8.67
CA GLN A 108 -9.62 -3.22 -8.13
C GLN A 108 -10.71 -3.99 -8.90
N SER A 109 -10.58 -4.11 -10.23
CA SER A 109 -11.49 -4.91 -11.06
C SER A 109 -11.42 -6.38 -10.67
N ASP A 110 -10.25 -6.93 -10.36
CA ASP A 110 -10.16 -8.34 -9.95
C ASP A 110 -10.95 -8.64 -8.68
N LEU A 111 -10.97 -7.68 -7.73
CA LEU A 111 -11.77 -7.78 -6.52
C LEU A 111 -13.27 -7.85 -6.83
N ILE A 112 -13.74 -7.06 -7.80
CA ILE A 112 -15.15 -6.97 -8.15
C ILE A 112 -15.56 -8.14 -9.02
N ASP A 113 -14.84 -8.38 -10.10
CA ASP A 113 -15.25 -9.29 -11.18
C ASP A 113 -15.02 -10.76 -10.83
N TYR A 114 -13.91 -11.07 -10.14
CA TYR A 114 -13.55 -12.45 -9.79
C TYR A 114 -13.84 -12.76 -8.32
N LEU A 115 -13.47 -11.86 -7.41
CA LEU A 115 -13.76 -12.06 -5.99
C LEU A 115 -15.18 -11.62 -5.60
N GLY A 116 -15.98 -11.03 -6.50
CA GLY A 116 -17.38 -10.68 -6.20
C GLY A 116 -17.52 -9.68 -5.05
N VAL A 117 -16.49 -8.88 -4.81
CA VAL A 117 -16.47 -7.86 -3.77
C VAL A 117 -17.29 -6.66 -4.24
N LYS A 118 -18.20 -6.16 -3.40
CA LYS A 118 -18.96 -4.94 -3.71
C LYS A 118 -18.00 -3.75 -3.88
N ILE A 119 -18.38 -2.77 -4.69
CA ILE A 119 -17.56 -1.58 -5.01
C ILE A 119 -16.99 -0.89 -3.76
N GLY A 120 -17.81 -0.62 -2.74
CA GLY A 120 -17.37 0.04 -1.51
C GLY A 120 -16.25 -0.71 -0.78
N PRO A 121 -16.46 -1.97 -0.38
CA PRO A 121 -15.42 -2.83 0.17
C PRO A 121 -14.21 -3.02 -0.76
N ALA A 122 -14.42 -3.11 -2.07
CA ALA A 122 -13.34 -3.26 -3.06
C ALA A 122 -12.40 -2.05 -3.06
N ILE A 123 -12.93 -0.83 -3.00
CA ILE A 123 -12.13 0.40 -2.85
C ILE A 123 -11.25 0.34 -1.59
N LYS A 124 -11.83 -0.04 -0.43
CA LYS A 124 -11.08 -0.12 0.84
C LYS A 124 -9.98 -1.18 0.78
N MET A 125 -10.29 -2.36 0.24
CA MET A 125 -9.33 -3.44 0.11
C MET A 125 -8.22 -3.09 -0.88
N TYR A 126 -8.55 -2.45 -2.00
CA TYR A 126 -7.55 -2.00 -2.96
C TYR A 126 -6.63 -0.91 -2.38
N ASN A 127 -7.16 0.04 -1.61
CA ASN A 127 -6.36 1.01 -0.86
C ASN A 127 -5.32 0.31 0.03
N ARG A 128 -5.71 -0.77 0.71
CA ARG A 128 -4.78 -1.55 1.51
C ARG A 128 -3.75 -2.29 0.68
N ILE A 129 -4.14 -2.87 -0.44
CA ILE A 129 -3.20 -3.54 -1.34
C ILE A 129 -2.12 -2.55 -1.80
N ILE A 130 -2.49 -1.32 -2.20
CA ILE A 130 -1.53 -0.27 -2.53
C ILE A 130 -0.61 0.04 -1.35
N ARG A 131 -1.18 0.20 -0.15
CA ARG A 131 -0.38 0.47 1.06
C ARG A 131 0.62 -0.66 1.37
N LEU A 132 0.22 -1.91 1.20
CA LEU A 132 1.09 -3.07 1.38
C LEU A 132 2.20 -3.12 0.32
N ARG A 133 1.90 -2.83 -0.96
CA ARG A 133 2.90 -2.71 -2.03
C ARG A 133 3.95 -1.66 -1.69
N GLN A 134 3.52 -0.48 -1.22
CA GLN A 134 4.43 0.57 -0.76
C GLN A 134 5.29 0.11 0.42
N LEU A 135 4.71 -0.62 1.37
CA LEU A 135 5.46 -1.17 2.52
C LEU A 135 6.52 -2.18 2.05
N VAL A 136 6.18 -3.06 1.11
CA VAL A 136 7.13 -4.01 0.49
C VAL A 136 8.30 -3.24 -0.13
N THR A 137 8.03 -2.26 -0.98
CA THR A 137 9.07 -1.49 -1.67
C THR A 137 9.94 -0.69 -0.70
N THR A 138 9.34 0.01 0.26
CA THR A 138 10.08 0.94 1.13
C THR A 138 10.80 0.27 2.30
N LYS A 139 10.25 -0.84 2.83
CA LYS A 139 10.77 -1.49 4.05
C LYS A 139 11.47 -2.83 3.81
N PHE A 140 11.04 -3.60 2.81
CA PHE A 140 11.50 -4.98 2.65
C PHE A 140 12.35 -5.23 1.39
N MET A 141 12.29 -4.31 0.42
CA MET A 141 13.04 -4.40 -0.83
C MET A 141 14.01 -3.23 -1.02
N GLN A 142 14.53 -2.62 0.05
CA GLN A 142 15.49 -1.52 -0.06
C GLN A 142 16.62 -1.88 -1.06
N LEU A 143 16.53 -1.28 -2.24
CA LEU A 143 17.60 -1.08 -3.22
C LEU A 143 18.34 0.20 -2.83
#